data_AF-X6BP68-F1
#
_entry.id   AF-X6BP68-F1
#
_cell.length_a   1.000
_cell.length_b   1.000
_cell.length_c   1.000
_cell.angle_alpha   90.00
_cell.angle_beta   90.00
_cell.angle_gamma   90.00
#
_symmetry.space_group_name_H-M   'P 1'
#
loop_
_entity.id
_entity.type
_entity.pdbx_description
1 polymer ?
#
loop_
_entity_poly.entity_id
_entity_poly.type
_entity_poly.pdbx_seq_one_letter_code
_entity_poly.pdbx_strand_id
1 'polypeptide(L)'
;MRAVLAILPLVALSACANPWTAVPEAELPKPVRIAMARPSPFVFGNYCGPGTRTGDLSARPVNRLDSACQIHDACYIARHNHCDCDGALVASAKAIRDDKTAPKKVRGEAELLIATFALPVCKVFPQGFMPPRDPAELKTMNGATG
;
A
#
# COMPACT_ATOMS: atom_id res chain seq x y z
N MET A 1 17.28 -23.72 27.02
CA MET A 1 17.79 -22.58 26.20
C MET A 1 18.60 -23.07 24.99
N ARG A 2 18.01 -23.92 24.12
CA ARG A 2 18.69 -24.42 22.90
C ARG A 2 17.81 -24.37 21.64
N ALA A 3 16.49 -24.18 21.80
CA ALA A 3 15.55 -24.07 20.67
C ALA A 3 15.47 -22.65 20.05
N VAL A 4 16.05 -21.63 20.71
CA VAL A 4 15.98 -20.22 20.24
C VAL A 4 17.00 -19.93 19.13
N LEU A 5 18.01 -20.79 18.95
CA LEU A 5 19.10 -20.59 17.99
C LEU A 5 18.80 -21.11 16.57
N ALA A 6 17.69 -21.82 16.36
CA ALA A 6 17.33 -22.37 15.06
C ALA A 6 16.34 -21.50 14.26
N ILE A 7 15.84 -20.39 14.84
CA ILE A 7 14.87 -19.50 14.17
C ILE A 7 15.59 -18.33 13.45
N LEU A 8 16.82 -18.00 13.87
CA LEU A 8 17.65 -16.94 13.28
C LEU A 8 18.06 -17.14 11.80
N PRO A 9 18.27 -18.36 11.25
CA PRO A 9 18.64 -18.50 9.84
C PRO A 9 17.44 -18.42 8.88
N LEU A 10 16.21 -18.64 9.36
CA LEU A 10 15.00 -18.57 8.53
C LEU A 10 14.58 -17.12 8.18
N VAL A 11 14.88 -16.16 9.06
CA VAL A 11 14.62 -14.73 8.82
C VAL A 11 15.65 -14.10 7.88
N ALA A 12 16.88 -14.62 7.85
CA ALA A 12 17.94 -14.10 6.97
C ALA A 12 17.76 -14.50 5.49
N LEU A 13 17.05 -15.59 5.20
CA LEU A 13 16.78 -16.05 3.83
C LEU A 13 15.65 -15.29 3.13
N SER A 14 14.74 -14.63 3.86
CA SER A 14 13.62 -13.90 3.24
C SER A 14 14.06 -12.57 2.60
N ALA A 15 15.13 -11.96 3.11
CA ALA A 15 15.70 -10.73 2.52
C ALA A 15 16.32 -10.96 1.13
N CYS A 16 16.77 -12.20 0.84
CA CYS A 16 17.25 -12.61 -0.48
C CYS A 16 16.12 -13.06 -1.42
N ALA A 17 14.89 -13.25 -0.91
CA ALA A 17 13.76 -13.79 -1.68
C ALA A 17 12.83 -12.71 -2.25
N ASN A 18 13.00 -11.43 -1.87
CA ASN A 18 12.21 -10.33 -2.41
C ASN A 18 13.05 -9.46 -3.36
N PRO A 19 12.98 -9.72 -4.68
CA PRO A 19 13.83 -9.03 -5.67
C PRO A 19 13.52 -7.52 -5.78
N TRP A 20 12.36 -7.07 -5.27
CA TRP A 20 11.91 -5.69 -5.42
C TRP A 20 12.66 -4.68 -4.56
N THR A 21 13.50 -5.12 -3.62
CA THR A 21 14.37 -4.22 -2.86
C THR A 21 15.43 -3.57 -3.76
N ALA A 22 15.90 -4.28 -4.78
CA ALA A 22 17.05 -3.91 -5.60
C ALA A 22 16.71 -3.54 -7.05
N VAL A 23 15.49 -3.86 -7.52
CA VAL A 23 15.09 -3.60 -8.91
C VAL A 23 14.34 -2.26 -9.00
N PRO A 24 14.91 -1.22 -9.63
CA PRO A 24 14.17 0.01 -9.92
C PRO A 24 13.09 -0.25 -10.98
N GLU A 25 12.00 0.54 -10.95
CA GLU A 25 10.86 0.37 -11.87
C GLU A 25 11.27 0.41 -13.35
N ALA A 26 12.23 1.27 -13.71
CA ALA A 26 12.75 1.40 -15.08
C ALA A 26 13.37 0.10 -15.63
N GLU A 27 13.86 -0.78 -14.76
CA GLU A 27 14.48 -2.06 -15.12
C GLU A 27 13.46 -3.21 -15.17
N LEU A 28 12.20 -2.97 -14.79
CA LEU A 28 11.15 -3.98 -14.86
C LEU A 28 10.80 -4.34 -16.32
N PRO A 29 10.58 -5.63 -16.61
CA PRO A 29 10.06 -6.05 -17.90
C PRO A 29 8.76 -5.28 -18.23
N LYS A 30 8.64 -4.81 -19.48
CA LYS A 30 7.44 -4.12 -19.98
C LYS A 30 6.12 -4.80 -19.59
N PRO A 31 5.94 -6.14 -19.66
CA PRO A 31 4.69 -6.78 -19.22
C PRO A 31 4.38 -6.58 -17.73
N VAL A 32 5.40 -6.52 -16.86
CA VAL A 32 5.22 -6.29 -15.42
C VAL A 32 4.77 -4.85 -15.18
N ARG A 33 5.41 -3.86 -15.83
CA ARG A 33 5.00 -2.45 -15.75
C ARG A 33 3.57 -2.24 -16.20
N ILE A 34 3.19 -2.85 -17.33
CA ILE A 34 1.80 -2.82 -17.83
C ILE A 34 0.85 -3.45 -16.81
N ALA A 35 1.23 -4.56 -16.17
CA ALA A 35 0.39 -5.21 -15.17
C ALA A 35 0.18 -4.33 -13.92
N MET A 36 1.21 -3.60 -13.47
CA MET A 36 1.12 -2.71 -12.31
C MET A 36 0.33 -1.42 -12.59
N ALA A 37 0.32 -0.95 -13.83
CA ALA A 37 -0.43 0.24 -14.25
C ALA A 37 -1.87 -0.06 -14.72
N ARG A 38 -2.37 -1.30 -14.53
CA ARG A 38 -3.73 -1.65 -14.93
C ARG A 38 -4.77 -1.23 -13.87
N PRO A 39 -5.95 -0.76 -14.30
CA PRO A 39 -7.12 -0.64 -13.44
C PRO A 39 -7.38 -1.92 -12.64
N SER A 40 -7.59 -1.77 -11.33
CA SER A 40 -7.92 -2.88 -10.44
C SER A 40 -9.43 -2.93 -10.16
N PRO A 41 -10.08 -4.10 -10.33
CA PRO A 41 -11.48 -4.27 -9.95
C PRO A 41 -11.65 -4.51 -8.44
N PHE A 42 -10.56 -4.67 -7.68
CA PHE A 42 -10.59 -5.06 -6.26
C PHE A 42 -10.42 -3.86 -5.31
N VAL A 43 -10.82 -2.67 -5.73
CA VAL A 43 -10.70 -1.43 -4.95
C VAL A 43 -12.06 -0.88 -4.52
N PHE A 44 -12.16 -0.51 -3.25
CA PHE A 44 -13.26 0.30 -2.73
C PHE A 44 -12.90 1.78 -2.84
N GLY A 45 -13.79 2.59 -3.43
CA GLY A 45 -13.41 3.93 -3.87
C GLY A 45 -12.48 3.87 -5.09
N ASN A 46 -11.46 4.72 -5.12
CA ASN A 46 -10.47 4.77 -6.18
C ASN A 46 -9.13 4.14 -5.80
N TYR A 47 -8.84 4.01 -4.50
CA TYR A 47 -7.49 3.71 -4.01
C TYR A 47 -7.43 2.56 -3.03
N CYS A 48 -8.45 2.36 -2.21
CA CYS A 48 -8.33 1.35 -1.17
C CYS A 48 -8.45 -0.07 -1.74
N GLY A 49 -7.32 -0.76 -1.88
CA GLY A 49 -7.23 -2.15 -2.33
C GLY A 49 -5.92 -2.40 -3.08
N PRO A 50 -5.73 -3.58 -3.69
CA PRO A 50 -4.56 -3.85 -4.51
C PRO A 50 -4.63 -3.07 -5.83
N GLY A 51 -3.74 -2.10 -6.02
CA GLY A 51 -3.74 -1.21 -7.19
C GLY A 51 -4.73 -0.05 -7.06
N THR A 52 -5.03 0.64 -8.17
CA THR A 52 -6.00 1.74 -8.17
C THR A 52 -7.09 1.53 -9.22
N ARG A 53 -8.20 2.26 -9.10
CA ARG A 53 -9.36 2.15 -10.01
C ARG A 53 -9.01 2.51 -11.45
N THR A 54 -8.09 3.46 -11.65
CA THR A 54 -7.67 3.94 -12.97
C THR A 54 -6.32 3.38 -13.41
N GLY A 55 -5.58 2.73 -12.51
CA GLY A 55 -4.20 2.29 -12.76
C GLY A 55 -3.15 3.38 -12.49
N ASP A 56 -3.56 4.56 -12.02
CA ASP A 56 -2.67 5.66 -11.60
C ASP A 56 -3.25 6.40 -10.37
N LEU A 57 -2.64 7.53 -10.00
CA LEU A 57 -3.08 8.41 -8.90
C LEU A 57 -3.92 9.62 -9.34
N SER A 58 -4.49 9.62 -10.55
CA SER A 58 -5.17 10.80 -11.11
C SER A 58 -6.63 10.97 -10.65
N ALA A 59 -7.27 9.90 -10.16
CA ALA A 59 -8.67 9.94 -9.77
C ALA A 59 -8.88 10.75 -8.48
N ARG A 60 -9.94 11.55 -8.38
CA ARG A 60 -10.25 12.24 -7.12
C ARG A 60 -10.73 11.23 -6.06
N PRO A 61 -10.20 11.23 -4.82
CA PRO A 61 -10.70 10.34 -3.77
C PRO A 61 -12.21 10.53 -3.53
N VAL A 62 -12.94 9.43 -3.32
CA VAL A 62 -14.40 9.48 -3.17
C VAL A 62 -14.83 9.91 -1.76
N ASN A 63 -13.99 9.70 -0.76
CA ASN A 63 -14.24 10.06 0.63
C ASN A 63 -12.92 10.17 1.41
N ARG A 64 -13.00 10.48 2.71
CA ARG A 64 -11.83 10.62 3.61
C ARG A 64 -11.00 9.34 3.75
N LEU A 65 -11.63 8.17 3.74
CA LEU A 65 -10.91 6.89 3.81
C LEU A 65 -10.15 6.62 2.51
N ASP A 66 -10.80 6.87 1.38
CA ASP A 66 -10.19 6.74 0.05
C ASP A 66 -9.00 7.71 -0.14
N SER A 67 -9.07 8.90 0.45
CA SER A 67 -7.95 9.84 0.47
C SER A 67 -6.78 9.33 1.31
N ALA A 68 -7.04 8.67 2.44
CA ALA A 68 -5.99 8.03 3.23
C ALA A 68 -5.31 6.89 2.44
N CYS A 69 -6.07 6.12 1.68
CA CYS A 69 -5.53 5.09 0.79
C CYS A 69 -4.71 5.69 -0.36
N GLN A 70 -5.13 6.80 -0.97
CA GLN A 70 -4.33 7.49 -1.99
C GLN A 70 -2.97 7.93 -1.45
N ILE A 71 -2.95 8.49 -0.24
CA ILE A 71 -1.70 8.90 0.43
C ILE A 71 -0.81 7.69 0.71
N HIS A 72 -1.40 6.55 1.09
CA HIS A 72 -0.67 5.30 1.31
C HIS A 72 -0.04 4.76 0.01
N ASP A 73 -0.80 4.73 -1.09
CA ASP A 73 -0.28 4.33 -2.40
C ASP A 73 0.87 5.25 -2.84
N ALA A 74 0.72 6.56 -2.66
CA ALA A 74 1.78 7.54 -2.94
C ALA A 74 3.03 7.30 -2.06
N CYS A 75 2.84 6.97 -0.78
CA CYS A 75 3.93 6.63 0.14
C CYS A 75 4.71 5.38 -0.33
N TYR A 76 4.00 4.37 -0.83
CA TYR A 76 4.59 3.17 -1.43
C TYR A 76 5.36 3.49 -2.73
N ILE A 77 4.78 4.30 -3.62
CA ILE A 77 5.44 4.73 -4.87
C ILE A 77 6.70 5.56 -4.57
N ALA A 78 6.66 6.40 -3.54
CA ALA A 78 7.81 7.21 -3.09
C ALA A 78 8.91 6.37 -2.40
N ARG A 79 8.70 5.06 -2.23
CA ARG A 79 9.67 4.13 -1.61
C ARG A 79 10.07 4.54 -0.19
N HIS A 80 9.13 5.13 0.55
CA HIS A 80 9.28 5.31 1.99
C HIS A 80 9.29 3.95 2.70
N ASN A 81 9.60 3.94 3.99
CA ASN A 81 9.51 2.72 4.77
C ASN A 81 8.06 2.21 4.77
N HIS A 82 7.84 1.02 4.20
CA HIS A 82 6.49 0.48 4.02
C HIS A 82 5.77 0.27 5.35
N CYS A 83 6.49 -0.05 6.43
CA CYS A 83 5.87 -0.17 7.75
C CYS A 83 5.41 1.18 8.31
N ASP A 84 6.11 2.27 7.98
CA ASP A 84 5.69 3.62 8.38
C ASP A 84 4.46 4.06 7.55
N CYS A 85 4.45 3.75 6.25
CA CYS A 85 3.29 3.96 5.38
C CYS A 85 2.05 3.20 5.91
N ASP A 86 2.20 1.89 6.20
CA ASP A 86 1.11 1.05 6.72
C ASP A 86 0.63 1.57 8.09
N GLY A 87 1.56 1.96 8.96
CA GLY A 87 1.26 2.53 10.27
C GLY A 87 0.43 3.83 10.17
N ALA A 88 0.82 4.73 9.26
CA ALA A 88 0.10 5.99 9.02
C ALA A 88 -1.31 5.75 8.45
N LEU A 89 -1.46 4.78 7.54
CA LEU A 89 -2.76 4.39 7.00
C LEU A 89 -3.68 3.83 8.09
N VAL A 90 -3.17 2.89 8.91
CA VAL A 90 -3.94 2.30 10.02
C VAL A 90 -4.34 3.35 11.06
N ALA A 91 -3.47 4.32 11.35
CA ALA A 91 -3.81 5.43 12.25
C ALA A 91 -4.96 6.28 11.70
N SER A 92 -4.90 6.62 10.40
CA SER A 92 -5.96 7.37 9.71
C SER A 92 -7.29 6.61 9.70
N ALA A 93 -7.25 5.31 9.40
CA ALA A 93 -8.44 4.46 9.41
C ALA A 93 -9.06 4.34 10.81
N LYS A 94 -8.26 4.23 11.88
CA LYS A 94 -8.76 4.23 13.27
C LYS A 94 -9.48 5.53 13.60
N ALA A 95 -8.91 6.68 13.24
CA ALA A 95 -9.55 7.97 13.45
C ALA A 95 -10.91 8.07 12.73
N ILE A 96 -11.01 7.56 11.50
CA ILE A 96 -12.26 7.54 10.72
C ILE A 96 -13.29 6.57 11.33
N ARG A 97 -12.86 5.38 11.75
CA ARG A 97 -13.73 4.38 12.41
C ARG A 97 -14.36 4.95 13.70
N ASP A 98 -13.57 5.71 14.46
CA ASP A 98 -13.96 6.25 15.77
C ASP A 98 -14.76 7.57 15.65
N ASP A 99 -14.70 8.23 14.49
CA ASP A 99 -15.50 9.42 14.17
C ASP A 99 -16.98 9.07 13.99
N LYS A 100 -17.81 9.47 14.98
CA LYS A 100 -19.26 9.22 14.96
C LYS A 100 -20.00 10.02 13.89
N THR A 101 -19.38 11.07 13.33
CA THR A 101 -19.97 11.87 12.24
C THR A 101 -19.76 11.24 10.87
N ALA A 102 -18.81 10.30 10.75
CA ALA A 102 -18.56 9.58 9.51
C ALA A 102 -19.71 8.60 9.20
N PRO A 103 -20.09 8.42 7.91
CA PRO A 103 -21.12 7.45 7.53
C PRO A 103 -20.78 6.03 8.00
N LYS A 104 -21.79 5.29 8.49
CA LYS A 104 -21.61 3.92 9.00
C LYS A 104 -20.89 2.99 8.00
N LYS A 105 -21.18 3.13 6.70
CA LYS A 105 -20.49 2.38 5.63
C LYS A 105 -18.98 2.64 5.63
N VAL A 106 -18.58 3.91 5.67
CA VAL A 106 -17.16 4.32 5.66
C VAL A 106 -16.44 3.84 6.92
N ARG A 107 -17.11 3.87 8.07
CA ARG A 107 -16.57 3.33 9.33
C ARG A 107 -16.35 1.82 9.26
N GLY A 108 -17.27 1.07 8.65
CA GLY A 108 -17.12 -0.36 8.42
C GLY A 108 -16.00 -0.72 7.43
N GLU A 109 -15.84 0.07 6.36
CA GLU A 109 -14.70 -0.07 5.43
C GLU A 109 -13.37 0.21 6.13
N ALA A 110 -13.31 1.22 7.01
CA ALA A 110 -12.13 1.51 7.82
C ALA A 110 -11.80 0.36 8.78
N GLU A 111 -12.81 -0.27 9.38
CA GLU A 111 -12.62 -1.44 10.23
C GLU A 111 -12.07 -2.65 9.46
N LEU A 112 -12.60 -2.93 8.26
CA LEU A 112 -12.09 -3.98 7.38
C LEU A 112 -10.63 -3.70 6.96
N LEU A 113 -10.31 -2.44 6.66
CA LEU A 113 -8.93 -2.02 6.35
C LEU A 113 -8.02 -2.34 7.54
N ILE A 114 -8.37 -1.90 8.76
CA ILE A 114 -7.58 -2.18 9.97
C ILE A 114 -7.35 -3.68 10.16
N ALA A 115 -8.37 -4.50 9.95
CA ALA A 115 -8.26 -5.97 10.06
C ALA A 115 -7.29 -6.56 9.03
N THR A 116 -7.27 -6.02 7.81
CA THR A 116 -6.37 -6.46 6.73
C THR A 116 -4.90 -6.21 7.10
N PHE A 117 -4.60 -5.08 7.74
CA PHE A 117 -3.26 -4.72 8.21
C PHE A 117 -2.89 -5.32 9.58
N ALA A 118 -3.74 -6.18 10.16
CA ALA A 118 -3.41 -6.88 11.40
C ALA A 118 -2.26 -7.88 11.22
N LEU A 119 -2.06 -8.37 9.99
CA LEU A 119 -0.88 -9.14 9.59
C LEU A 119 0.16 -8.16 9.01
N PRO A 120 1.25 -7.88 9.73
CA PRO A 120 2.22 -6.87 9.32
C PRO A 120 3.14 -7.43 8.21
N VAL A 121 2.62 -7.53 6.99
CA VAL A 121 3.37 -8.01 5.81
C VAL A 121 4.67 -7.21 5.62
N CYS A 122 4.64 -5.91 5.92
CA CYS A 122 5.83 -5.05 5.89
C CYS A 122 6.98 -5.55 6.78
N LYS A 123 6.71 -6.28 7.88
CA LYS A 123 7.78 -6.83 8.75
C LYS A 123 8.47 -8.03 8.14
N VAL A 124 7.79 -8.72 7.22
CA VAL A 124 8.34 -9.85 6.46
C VAL A 124 8.97 -9.34 5.15
N PHE A 125 8.34 -8.36 4.51
CA PHE A 125 8.75 -7.74 3.26
C PHE A 125 8.85 -6.21 3.43
N PRO A 126 9.96 -5.68 3.96
CA PRO A 126 10.09 -4.26 4.32
C PRO A 126 10.05 -3.28 3.14
N GLN A 127 10.22 -3.79 1.92
CA GLN A 127 10.13 -3.02 0.67
C GLN A 127 8.92 -3.43 -0.18
N GLY A 128 7.93 -4.08 0.45
CA GLY A 128 6.70 -4.54 -0.20
C GLY A 128 6.85 -5.88 -0.93
N PHE A 129 5.75 -6.61 -1.04
CA PHE A 129 5.71 -7.90 -1.75
C PHE A 129 5.49 -7.75 -3.28
N MET A 130 4.93 -6.62 -3.71
CA MET A 130 4.60 -6.35 -5.12
C MET A 130 5.73 -5.58 -5.82
N PRO A 131 5.85 -5.69 -7.16
CA PRO A 131 6.77 -4.86 -7.93
C PRO A 131 6.54 -3.37 -7.68
N PRO A 132 7.60 -2.54 -7.74
CA PRO A 132 7.44 -1.09 -7.61
C PRO A 132 6.63 -0.53 -8.77
N ARG A 133 5.88 0.54 -8.47
CA ARG A 133 5.09 1.32 -9.44
C ARG A 133 5.88 2.52 -9.94
N ASP A 134 5.39 3.14 -11.03
CA ASP A 134 6.09 4.24 -11.71
C ASP A 134 6.07 5.51 -10.83
N PRO A 135 7.24 6.06 -10.44
CA PRO A 135 7.33 7.31 -9.69
C PRO A 135 6.68 8.52 -10.39
N ALA A 136 6.48 8.47 -11.71
CA ALA A 136 5.78 9.52 -12.45
C ALA A 136 4.30 9.66 -12.02
N GLU A 137 3.69 8.61 -11.45
CA GLU A 137 2.33 8.65 -10.89
C GLU A 137 2.19 9.69 -9.76
N LEU A 138 3.27 10.03 -9.04
CA LEU A 138 3.23 11.07 -8.01
C LEU A 138 2.92 12.45 -8.58
N LYS A 139 3.29 12.69 -9.85
CA LYS A 139 2.99 13.98 -10.53
C LYS A 139 1.52 14.08 -10.89
N THR A 140 0.86 12.98 -11.21
CA THR A 140 -0.56 12.98 -11.58
C THR A 140 -1.46 13.21 -10.37
N MET A 141 -1.02 12.78 -9.17
CA MET A 141 -1.70 13.10 -7.91
C MET A 141 -1.80 14.61 -7.66
N ASN A 142 -0.71 15.36 -7.89
CA ASN A 142 -0.67 16.82 -7.69
C ASN A 142 -1.51 17.60 -8.72
N GLY A 143 -1.77 17.01 -9.89
CA GLY A 143 -2.67 17.58 -10.90
C GLY A 143 -4.16 17.41 -10.56
N ALA A 144 -4.51 16.43 -9.72
CA ALA A 144 -5.89 16.14 -9.31
C ALA A 144 -6.36 17.00 -8.10
N THR A 145 -5.43 17.71 -7.46
CA THR A 145 -5.69 18.64 -6.34
C THR A 145 -5.88 20.10 -6.78
N GLY A 146 -5.86 20.37 -8.10
CA GLY A 146 -6.09 21.69 -8.70
C GLY A 146 -7.54 21.96 -9.09
#